data_AF-A0A4Y2H2R5-F1
#
_entry.id   AF-A0A4Y2H2R5-F1
#
_cell.length_a   1.000
_cell.length_b   1.000
_cell.length_c   1.000
_cell.angle_alpha   90.00
_cell.angle_beta   90.00
_cell.angle_gamma   90.00
#
_symmetry.space_group_name_H-M   'P 1'
#
loop_
_entity.id
_entity.type
_entity.pdbx_description
1 polymer ?
#
loop_
_entity_poly.entity_id
_entity_poly.type
_entity_poly.pdbx_seq_one_letter_code
_entity_poly.pdbx_strand_id
1 'polypeptide(L)' 'AERKAVNKYYPPDWTPNKGSINKFKGTHALRERARKLHMGILIIR' A
#
# COMPACT_ATOMS: atom_id res chain seq x y z
N ALA A 1 -3.07 10.00 -12.91
CA ALA A 1 -4.23 9.98 -12.01
C ALA A 1 -4.30 11.32 -11.29
N GLU A 2 -5.49 11.92 -11.25
CA GLU A 2 -5.73 13.23 -10.65
C GLU A 2 -5.49 13.20 -9.14
N ARG A 3 -4.94 14.29 -8.56
CA ARG A 3 -4.55 14.37 -7.14
C ARG A 3 -5.71 14.09 -6.17
N LYS A 4 -6.94 14.32 -6.60
CA LYS A 4 -8.18 14.13 -5.82
C LYS A 4 -9.11 13.09 -6.44
N ALA A 5 -8.58 12.08 -7.13
CA ALA A 5 -9.40 10.99 -7.61
C ALA A 5 -10.16 10.32 -6.45
N VAL A 6 -11.48 10.49 -6.43
CA VAL A 6 -12.37 9.98 -5.39
C VAL A 6 -12.54 8.46 -5.51
N ASN A 7 -12.49 7.97 -6.75
CA ASN A 7 -12.70 6.57 -7.06
C ASN A 7 -11.36 5.85 -7.26
N LYS A 8 -11.17 4.75 -6.53
CA LYS A 8 -10.05 3.83 -6.70
C LYS A 8 -10.59 2.53 -7.26
N TYR A 9 -9.90 1.96 -8.24
CA TYR A 9 -10.22 0.62 -8.72
C TYR A 9 -9.86 -0.41 -7.64
N TYR A 10 -10.86 -1.18 -7.24
CA TYR A 10 -10.69 -2.38 -6.44
C TYR A 10 -10.96 -3.59 -7.34
N PRO A 11 -10.10 -4.63 -7.31
CA PRO A 11 -10.33 -5.82 -8.09
C PRO A 11 -11.56 -6.58 -7.55
N PRO A 12 -12.29 -7.33 -8.40
CA PRO A 12 -13.59 -7.91 -8.06
C PRO A 12 -13.54 -8.98 -6.96
N ASP A 13 -12.37 -9.56 -6.72
CA ASP A 13 -12.07 -10.50 -5.66
C ASP A 13 -11.73 -9.84 -4.32
N TRP A 14 -11.55 -8.51 -4.28
CA TRP A 14 -11.28 -7.78 -3.05
C TRP A 14 -12.56 -7.42 -2.31
N THR A 15 -12.61 -7.74 -1.02
CA THR A 15 -13.69 -7.32 -0.11
C THR A 15 -13.10 -6.47 1.02
N PRO A 16 -13.86 -5.52 1.61
CA PRO A 16 -13.36 -4.64 2.67
C PRO A 16 -12.77 -5.41 3.88
N ASN A 17 -13.30 -6.60 4.15
CA ASN A 17 -12.83 -7.50 5.22
C ASN A 17 -11.38 -7.99 5.01
N LYS A 18 -10.87 -7.97 3.77
CA LYS A 18 -9.49 -8.35 3.44
C LYS A 18 -8.47 -7.24 3.81
N GLY A 19 -8.95 -6.10 4.33
CA GLY A 19 -8.13 -4.97 4.74
C GLY A 19 -7.60 -4.17 3.56
N SER A 20 -6.52 -3.39 3.79
CA SER A 20 -5.91 -2.54 2.75
C SER A 20 -5.62 -3.31 1.47
N ILE A 21 -5.87 -2.68 0.31
CA ILE A 21 -5.53 -3.23 -1.00
C ILE A 21 -4.04 -3.61 -1.12
N ASN A 22 -3.17 -2.91 -0.40
CA ASN A 22 -1.73 -3.22 -0.37
C ASN A 22 -1.50 -4.58 0.32
N LYS A 23 -2.20 -4.85 1.44
CA LYS A 23 -2.17 -6.13 2.14
C LYS A 23 -2.73 -7.24 1.27
N PHE A 24 -3.83 -6.97 0.58
CA PHE A 24 -4.43 -7.92 -0.36
C PHE A 24 -3.48 -8.33 -1.49
N LYS A 25 -2.70 -7.39 -2.03
CA LYS A 25 -1.70 -7.64 -3.08
C LYS A 25 -0.33 -8.08 -2.55
N GLY A 26 -0.17 -8.31 -1.24
CA GLY A 26 1.12 -8.69 -0.64
C GLY A 26 2.21 -7.59 -0.75
N THR A 27 1.81 -6.33 -0.93
CA THR A 27 2.72 -5.20 -1.11
C THR A 27 2.81 -4.32 0.12
N HIS A 28 4.00 -3.81 0.41
CA HIS A 28 4.20 -2.85 1.50
C HIS A 28 3.88 -1.42 1.06
N ALA A 29 3.13 -0.66 1.87
CA ALA A 29 2.74 0.72 1.54
C ALA A 29 3.94 1.65 1.30
N LEU A 30 5.04 1.41 2.02
CA LEU A 30 6.28 2.18 1.91
C LEU A 30 7.26 1.60 0.87
N ARG A 31 6.97 0.45 0.26
CA ARG A 31 7.81 -0.22 -0.76
C ARG A 31 9.29 -0.29 -0.33
N GLU A 32 10.24 0.09 -1.18
CA GLU A 32 11.68 0.11 -0.91
C GLU A 32 12.07 0.94 0.32
N ARG A 33 11.27 1.94 0.69
CA ARG A 33 11.54 2.77 1.86
C ARG A 33 11.45 1.99 3.18
N ALA A 34 10.69 0.90 3.16
CA ALA A 34 10.55 0.00 4.29
C ALA A 34 11.68 -1.03 4.45
N ARG A 35 12.65 -1.08 3.53
CA ARG A 35 13.65 -2.17 3.51
C ARG A 35 14.44 -2.30 4.82
N LYS A 36 14.69 -1.18 5.51
CA LYS A 36 15.41 -1.15 6.80
C LYS A 36 14.50 -0.90 8.01
N LEU A 37 13.17 -1.04 7.88
CA LEU A 37 12.25 -0.83 9.00
C LEU A 37 12.48 -1.81 10.16
N HIS A 38 12.91 -3.04 9.86
CA HIS A 38 13.28 -4.02 10.89
C HIS A 38 14.50 -3.58 11.73
N MET A 39 15.28 -2.62 11.25
CA MET A 39 16.38 -1.97 11.97
C MET A 39 15.97 -0.61 12.57
N GLY A 40 14.70 -0.22 12.47
CA GLY A 40 14.21 1.09 12.91
C GLY A 40 14.53 2.26 11.97
N ILE A 41 14.99 2.02 10.74
CA ILE A 41 15.40 3.07 9.79
C ILE A 41 14.41 3.20 8.63
N LEU A 42 13.90 4.42 8.41
CA LEU A 42 13.04 4.77 7.27
C LEU A 42 13.84 5.55 6.22
N ILE A 43 13.86 5.07 4.98
CA ILE A 43 14.55 5.74 3.87
C ILE A 43 13.63 6.83 3.30
N ILE A 44 14.06 8.09 3.35
CA ILE A 44 13.35 9.25 2.80
C ILE A 44 14.20 9.94 1.71
N ARG A 45 13.54 10.70 0.83
CA ARG A 45 14.18 11.59 -0.16
C ARG A 45 14.48 12.93 0.51
#